data_AF-A0A9P3JK36-F1
#
_entry.id   AF-A0A9P3JK36-F1
#
_cell.length_a   1.000
_cell.length_b   1.000
_cell.length_c   1.000
_cell.angle_alpha   90.00
_cell.angle_beta   90.00
_cell.angle_gamma   90.00
#
_symmetry.space_group_name_H-M   'P 1'
#
loop_
_entity.id
_entity.type
_entity.pdbx_description
1 polymer ?
#
loop_
_entity_poly.entity_id
_entity_poly.type
_entity_poly.pdbx_seq_one_letter_code
_entity_poly.pdbx_strand_id
1 'polypeptide(L)'
;LHQKQQHVEHLRRVFEILRRERFYVKLSKSDFALEKVQFLGHIVRAQGVHVDPKKIEAVRTWKTPENGNGLQPIAYLSKKLHRAELNYPIHNKEALAIIIAFKTWRCYLEGRKTTVYTNHCSLKYLKTQPTLFRRQVRWIDFLETHFHYDMVYNPGHKNKADALSRPAH
;
A
#
# COMPACT_ATOMS: atom_id res chain seq x y z
N LEU A 1 -25.56 -24.10 5.80
CA LEU A 1 -26.81 -23.70 5.10
C LEU A 1 -27.28 -22.31 5.53
N HIS A 2 -27.41 -22.03 6.83
CA HIS A 2 -27.89 -20.74 7.37
C HIS A 2 -27.05 -19.52 6.92
N GLN A 3 -25.72 -19.66 6.86
CA GLN A 3 -24.81 -18.59 6.45
C GLN A 3 -24.92 -18.19 4.97
N LYS A 4 -25.30 -19.13 4.08
CA LYS A 4 -25.52 -18.84 2.65
C LYS A 4 -26.79 -18.02 2.44
N GLN A 5 -27.87 -18.35 3.16
CA GLN A 5 -29.13 -17.58 3.09
C GLN A 5 -28.95 -16.15 3.58
N GLN A 6 -28.27 -15.95 4.72
CA GLN A 6 -27.92 -14.61 5.22
C GLN A 6 -27.03 -13.83 4.23
N HIS A 7 -26.07 -14.49 3.58
CA HIS A 7 -25.22 -13.84 2.58
C HIS A 7 -26.02 -13.33 1.38
N VAL A 8 -26.98 -14.11 0.89
CA VAL A 8 -27.88 -13.69 -0.21
C VAL A 8 -28.71 -12.47 0.20
N GLU A 9 -29.18 -12.42 1.43
CA GLU A 9 -29.95 -11.29 1.96
C GLU A 9 -29.11 -10.02 2.09
N HIS A 10 -27.87 -10.13 2.59
CA HIS A 10 -26.92 -9.03 2.60
C HIS A 10 -26.60 -8.52 1.19
N LEU A 11 -26.39 -9.42 0.21
CA LEU A 11 -26.15 -9.02 -1.18
C LEU A 11 -27.35 -8.29 -1.78
N ARG A 12 -28.58 -8.77 -1.53
CA ARG A 12 -29.80 -8.07 -1.96
C ARG A 12 -29.84 -6.64 -1.43
N ARG A 13 -29.59 -6.47 -0.13
CA ARG A 13 -29.60 -5.14 0.50
C ARG A 13 -28.52 -4.21 -0.06
N VAL A 14 -27.32 -4.72 -0.32
CA VAL A 14 -26.23 -3.95 -0.95
C VAL A 14 -26.61 -3.55 -2.38
N PHE A 15 -27.17 -4.45 -3.19
CA PHE A 15 -27.57 -4.13 -4.56
C PHE A 15 -28.74 -3.16 -4.64
N GLU A 16 -29.69 -3.21 -3.71
CA GLU A 16 -30.76 -2.23 -3.60
C GLU A 16 -30.22 -0.83 -3.34
N ILE A 17 -29.28 -0.69 -2.40
CA ILE A 17 -28.62 0.59 -2.10
C ILE A 17 -27.87 1.09 -3.34
N LEU A 18 -27.07 0.25 -3.99
CA LEU A 18 -26.31 0.63 -5.17
C LEU A 18 -27.24 1.09 -6.31
N ARG A 19 -28.36 0.40 -6.53
CA ARG A 19 -29.35 0.77 -7.55
C ARG A 19 -30.03 2.12 -7.23
N ARG A 20 -30.39 2.35 -5.96
CA ARG A 20 -31.00 3.61 -5.50
C ARG A 20 -30.08 4.80 -5.72
N GLU A 21 -28.80 4.63 -5.41
CA GLU A 21 -27.77 5.67 -5.54
C GLU A 21 -27.15 5.73 -6.96
N ARG A 22 -27.70 4.99 -7.93
CA ARG A 22 -27.22 4.90 -9.33
C ARG A 22 -25.74 4.49 -9.47
N PHE A 23 -25.23 3.66 -8.57
CA PHE A 23 -23.92 3.01 -8.70
C PHE A 23 -24.05 1.66 -9.43
N TYR A 24 -23.16 1.43 -10.39
CA TYR A 24 -23.13 0.19 -11.18
C TYR A 24 -21.93 -0.67 -10.81
N VAL A 25 -22.19 -1.94 -10.54
CA VAL A 25 -21.15 -2.92 -10.24
C VAL A 25 -20.57 -3.46 -11.55
N LYS A 26 -19.25 -3.38 -11.72
CA LYS A 26 -18.57 -4.03 -12.83
C LYS A 26 -18.42 -5.52 -12.53
N LEU A 27 -19.26 -6.35 -13.14
CA LEU A 27 -19.29 -7.81 -12.90
C LEU A 27 -17.93 -8.48 -13.14
N SER A 28 -17.20 -8.09 -14.20
CA SER A 28 -15.84 -8.61 -14.47
C SER A 28 -14.79 -8.35 -13.38
N LYS A 29 -15.11 -7.55 -12.36
CA LYS A 29 -14.22 -7.25 -11.22
C LYS A 29 -14.88 -7.57 -9.87
N SER A 30 -15.98 -8.32 -9.88
CA SER A 30 -16.77 -8.62 -8.69
C SER A 30 -16.91 -10.12 -8.52
N ASP A 31 -16.56 -10.59 -7.33
CA ASP A 31 -16.71 -11.99 -6.95
C ASP A 31 -17.74 -12.11 -5.83
N PHE A 32 -18.65 -13.08 -5.94
CA PHE A 32 -19.74 -13.29 -4.99
C PHE A 32 -19.75 -14.72 -4.45
N ALA A 33 -20.22 -14.90 -3.22
CA ALA A 33 -20.40 -16.20 -2.57
C ALA A 33 -19.14 -17.11 -2.57
N LEU A 34 -17.95 -16.51 -2.48
CA LEU A 34 -16.70 -17.26 -2.37
C LEU A 34 -16.42 -17.70 -0.92
N GLU A 35 -15.87 -18.90 -0.76
CA GLU A 35 -15.36 -19.39 0.54
C GLU A 35 -14.08 -18.68 1.00
N LYS A 36 -13.37 -18.06 0.03
CA LYS A 36 -12.17 -17.25 0.25
C LYS A 36 -12.28 -15.99 -0.60
N VAL A 37 -11.98 -14.83 -0.01
CA VAL A 37 -11.99 -13.55 -0.75
C VAL A 37 -10.65 -12.86 -0.57
N GLN A 38 -10.06 -12.41 -1.68
CA GLN A 38 -8.91 -11.52 -1.65
C GLN A 38 -9.42 -10.10 -1.36
N PHE A 39 -9.02 -9.52 -0.24
CA PHE A 39 -9.45 -8.19 0.16
C PHE A 39 -8.31 -7.40 0.80
N LEU A 40 -7.96 -6.26 0.19
CA LEU A 40 -6.91 -5.34 0.67
C LEU A 40 -5.54 -6.03 0.91
N GLY A 41 -5.16 -6.97 0.03
CA GLY A 41 -3.88 -7.68 0.10
C GLY A 41 -3.83 -8.78 1.17
N HIS A 42 -4.99 -9.30 1.56
CA HIS A 42 -5.15 -10.46 2.44
C HIS A 42 -6.14 -11.44 1.83
N ILE A 43 -6.04 -12.70 2.21
CA ILE A 43 -7.07 -13.71 1.97
C ILE A 43 -7.92 -13.84 3.23
N VAL A 44 -9.20 -13.50 3.14
CA VAL A 44 -10.19 -13.70 4.21
C VAL A 44 -10.91 -15.02 3.96
N ARG A 45 -10.90 -15.89 4.97
CA ARG A 45 -11.58 -17.20 4.99
C ARG A 45 -12.26 -17.42 6.34
N ALA A 46 -13.05 -18.48 6.46
CA ALA A 46 -13.67 -18.87 7.73
C ALA A 46 -12.64 -19.07 8.86
N GLN A 47 -11.44 -19.55 8.53
CA GLN A 47 -10.35 -19.83 9.47
C GLN A 47 -9.56 -18.57 9.89
N GLY A 48 -9.81 -17.42 9.29
CA GLY A 48 -9.15 -16.15 9.63
C GLY A 48 -8.66 -15.34 8.44
N VAL A 49 -7.79 -14.37 8.74
CA VAL A 49 -7.20 -13.44 7.78
C VAL A 49 -5.74 -13.82 7.53
N HIS A 50 -5.41 -14.17 6.30
CA HIS A 50 -4.07 -14.59 5.89
C HIS A 50 -3.43 -13.53 4.99
N VAL A 51 -2.09 -13.43 4.99
CA VAL A 51 -1.36 -12.62 4.01
C VAL A 51 -1.58 -13.19 2.63
N ASP A 52 -1.78 -12.32 1.64
CA ASP A 52 -1.93 -12.72 0.24
C ASP A 52 -0.69 -13.51 -0.23
N PRO A 53 -0.84 -14.78 -0.65
CA PRO A 53 0.24 -15.60 -1.19
C PRO A 53 0.99 -14.90 -2.32
N LYS A 54 0.33 -14.05 -3.11
CA LYS A 54 0.96 -13.27 -4.18
C LYS A 54 1.97 -12.26 -3.64
N LYS A 55 1.72 -11.66 -2.46
CA LYS A 55 2.71 -10.80 -1.80
C LYS A 55 3.92 -11.62 -1.34
N ILE A 56 3.69 -12.83 -0.83
CA ILE A 56 4.76 -13.73 -0.40
C ILE A 56 5.59 -14.18 -1.61
N GLU A 57 4.93 -14.54 -2.70
CA GLU A 57 5.54 -14.98 -3.95
C GLU A 57 6.32 -13.85 -4.63
N ALA A 58 5.81 -12.62 -4.61
CA ALA A 58 6.53 -11.44 -5.09
C ALA A 58 7.86 -11.22 -4.34
N VAL A 59 7.88 -11.49 -3.03
CA VAL A 59 9.12 -11.44 -2.24
C VAL A 59 10.05 -12.60 -2.61
N ARG A 60 9.51 -13.82 -2.75
CA ARG A 60 10.29 -15.03 -3.07
C ARG A 60 10.89 -15.01 -4.48
N THR A 61 10.21 -14.40 -5.44
CA THR A 61 10.64 -14.34 -6.84
C THR A 61 11.60 -13.20 -7.13
N TRP A 62 11.88 -12.33 -6.14
CA TRP A 62 12.96 -11.35 -6.31
C TRP A 62 14.30 -12.05 -6.38
N LYS A 63 14.92 -11.98 -7.57
CA LYS A 63 16.29 -12.42 -7.79
C LYS A 63 17.22 -11.72 -6.79
N THR A 64 17.72 -12.49 -5.83
CA THR A 64 18.86 -12.09 -4.99
C THR A 64 20.08 -12.00 -5.90
N PRO A 65 20.88 -10.92 -5.85
CA PRO A 65 22.07 -10.81 -6.68
C PRO A 65 23.02 -11.99 -6.39
N GLU A 66 23.25 -12.81 -7.41
CA GLU A 66 23.89 -14.13 -7.28
C GLU A 66 25.36 -14.07 -6.80
N ASN A 67 26.01 -12.89 -6.86
CA ASN A 67 27.45 -12.75 -6.62
C ASN A 67 27.86 -11.67 -5.59
N GLY A 68 27.00 -11.29 -4.65
CA GLY A 68 27.36 -10.33 -3.58
C GLY A 68 27.64 -8.88 -4.01
N ASN A 69 27.82 -8.62 -5.31
CA ASN A 69 28.12 -7.29 -5.88
C ASN A 69 26.87 -6.42 -6.16
N GLY A 70 25.69 -6.80 -5.65
CA GLY A 70 24.44 -6.07 -5.86
C GLY A 70 23.74 -5.70 -4.55
N LEU A 71 22.84 -4.70 -4.60
CA LEU A 71 22.02 -4.33 -3.45
C LEU A 71 21.20 -5.54 -2.96
N GLN A 72 21.43 -5.92 -1.71
CA GLN A 72 20.69 -6.99 -1.05
C GLN A 72 19.59 -6.40 -0.15
N PRO A 73 18.37 -6.95 -0.21
CA PRO A 73 17.28 -6.50 0.62
C PRO A 73 17.51 -6.93 2.08
N ILE A 74 17.49 -5.96 3.00
CA ILE A 74 17.63 -6.22 4.44
C ILE A 74 16.26 -6.49 5.09
N ALA A 75 15.21 -5.81 4.62
CA ALA A 75 13.86 -5.94 5.13
C ALA A 75 12.81 -5.54 4.08
N TYR A 76 11.58 -6.03 4.27
CA TYR A 76 10.41 -5.65 3.49
C TYR A 76 9.30 -5.14 4.40
N LEU A 77 8.52 -4.18 3.91
CA LEU A 77 7.42 -3.58 4.66
C LEU A 77 6.18 -3.43 3.78
N SER A 78 5.05 -3.88 4.30
CA SER A 78 3.73 -3.65 3.71
C SER A 78 2.78 -3.27 4.84
N LYS A 79 2.06 -2.15 4.69
CA LYS A 79 1.08 -1.67 5.67
C LYS A 79 -0.29 -1.49 5.02
N LYS A 80 -1.33 -2.02 5.66
CA LYS A 80 -2.72 -1.72 5.30
C LYS A 80 -3.07 -0.30 5.76
N LEU A 81 -3.61 0.50 4.85
CA LEU A 81 -4.08 1.86 5.17
C LEU A 81 -5.36 1.81 6.00
N HIS A 82 -5.44 2.66 7.02
CA HIS A 82 -6.65 2.83 7.82
C HIS A 82 -7.74 3.57 7.01
N ARG A 83 -9.01 3.48 7.44
CA ARG A 83 -10.15 4.07 6.71
C ARG A 83 -9.96 5.55 6.39
N ALA A 84 -9.38 6.33 7.31
CA ALA A 84 -9.06 7.74 7.08
C ALA A 84 -7.95 7.94 6.05
N GLU A 85 -6.93 7.07 6.05
CA GLU A 85 -5.79 7.10 5.13
C GLU A 85 -6.17 6.68 3.70
N LEU A 86 -7.18 5.80 3.56
CA LEU A 86 -7.74 5.40 2.27
C LEU A 86 -8.34 6.58 1.50
N ASN A 87 -8.79 7.63 2.19
CA ASN A 87 -9.36 8.82 1.57
C ASN A 87 -8.30 9.85 1.16
N TYR A 88 -7.02 9.62 1.45
CA TYR A 88 -5.98 10.56 1.05
C TYR A 88 -5.80 10.58 -0.48
N PRO A 89 -5.48 11.76 -1.06
CA PRO A 89 -4.99 11.84 -2.43
C PRO A 89 -3.78 10.92 -2.64
N ILE A 90 -3.56 10.48 -3.88
CA ILE A 90 -2.55 9.45 -4.19
C ILE A 90 -1.13 9.88 -3.78
N HIS A 91 -0.77 11.14 -4.03
CA HIS A 91 0.51 11.71 -3.62
C HIS A 91 0.71 11.70 -2.09
N ASN A 92 -0.37 11.88 -1.32
CA ASN A 92 -0.32 11.82 0.14
C ASN A 92 -0.22 10.37 0.64
N LYS A 93 -0.78 9.39 -0.08
CA LYS A 93 -0.62 7.96 0.24
C LYS A 93 0.81 7.49 0.00
N GLU A 94 1.43 7.94 -1.08
CA GLU A 94 2.84 7.64 -1.38
C GLU A 94 3.78 8.29 -0.38
N ALA A 95 3.56 9.57 -0.04
CA ALA A 95 4.31 10.24 1.01
C ALA A 95 4.15 9.51 2.36
N LEU A 96 2.93 9.06 2.69
CA LEU A 96 2.67 8.27 3.89
C LEU A 96 3.47 6.95 3.88
N ALA A 97 3.57 6.26 2.74
CA ALA A 97 4.36 5.04 2.63
C ALA A 97 5.84 5.28 2.97
N ILE A 98 6.42 6.38 2.47
CA ILE A 98 7.79 6.80 2.82
C ILE A 98 7.90 7.07 4.33
N ILE A 99 6.98 7.86 4.89
CA ILE A 99 6.98 8.18 6.33
C ILE A 99 6.89 6.92 7.20
N ILE A 100 6.06 5.95 6.82
CA ILE A 100 5.95 4.67 7.52
C ILE A 100 7.27 3.90 7.45
N ALA A 101 7.92 3.84 6.29
CA ALA A 101 9.19 3.15 6.13
C ALA A 101 10.28 3.78 7.01
N PHE A 102 10.41 5.11 7.01
CA PHE A 102 11.38 5.82 7.84
C PHE A 102 11.13 5.65 9.33
N LYS A 103 9.87 5.67 9.77
CA LYS A 103 9.52 5.38 11.17
C LYS A 103 9.87 3.95 11.58
N THR A 104 9.58 2.98 10.71
CA THR A 104 9.80 1.56 11.00
C THR A 104 11.27 1.21 11.02
N TRP A 105 12.05 1.80 10.11
CA TRP A 105 13.47 1.50 9.94
C TRP A 105 14.38 2.60 10.48
N ARG A 106 13.90 3.37 11.46
CA ARG A 106 14.65 4.45 12.10
C ARG A 106 16.04 3.98 12.55
N CYS A 107 16.12 2.80 13.18
CA CYS A 107 17.37 2.18 13.62
C CYS A 107 18.37 1.88 12.49
N TYR A 108 17.91 1.71 11.24
CA TYR A 108 18.78 1.46 10.09
C TYR A 108 19.18 2.73 9.35
N LEU A 109 18.36 3.78 9.44
CA LEU A 109 18.45 4.98 8.59
C LEU A 109 19.03 6.20 9.31
N GLU A 110 18.86 6.31 10.63
CA GLU A 110 19.40 7.45 11.39
C GLU A 110 20.93 7.51 11.30
N GLY A 111 21.45 8.73 11.12
CA GLY A 111 22.89 8.98 10.98
C GLY A 111 23.50 8.49 9.66
N ARG A 112 22.71 7.97 8.71
CA ARG A 112 23.20 7.49 7.41
C ARG A 112 22.59 8.25 6.25
N LYS A 113 23.40 8.48 5.21
CA LYS A 113 22.90 8.99 3.94
C LYS A 113 22.10 7.90 3.22
N THR A 114 20.83 8.15 2.96
CA THR A 114 19.89 7.17 2.41
C THR A 114 19.33 7.64 1.06
N THR A 115 19.31 6.78 0.06
CA THR A 115 18.63 7.07 -1.21
C THR A 115 17.24 6.43 -1.24
N VAL A 116 16.21 7.25 -1.43
CA VAL A 116 14.82 6.83 -1.55
C VAL A 116 14.43 6.77 -3.02
N TYR A 117 14.16 5.58 -3.52
CA TYR A 117 13.63 5.36 -4.85
C TYR A 117 12.10 5.34 -4.81
N THR A 118 11.46 6.21 -5.58
CA THR A 118 10.00 6.31 -5.64
C THR A 118 9.53 6.58 -7.06
N ASN A 119 8.40 5.99 -7.44
CA ASN A 119 7.74 6.26 -8.73
C ASN A 119 6.98 7.58 -8.76
N HIS A 120 7.05 8.35 -7.68
CA HIS A 120 6.41 9.65 -7.57
C HIS A 120 7.23 10.59 -6.69
N CYS A 121 7.47 11.81 -7.18
CA CYS A 121 8.13 12.88 -6.43
C CYS A 121 7.19 13.53 -5.40
N SER A 122 6.38 12.73 -4.69
CA SER A 122 5.31 13.19 -3.79
C SER A 122 5.81 14.18 -2.73
N LEU A 123 7.01 13.96 -2.20
CA LEU A 123 7.65 14.89 -1.25
C LEU A 123 8.22 16.16 -1.89
N LYS A 124 8.62 16.15 -3.17
CA LYS A 124 9.02 17.39 -3.87
C LYS A 124 7.82 18.33 -4.00
N TYR A 125 6.68 17.81 -4.43
CA TYR A 125 5.43 18.58 -4.49
C TYR A 125 4.95 19.01 -3.10
N LEU A 126 5.16 18.20 -2.06
CA LEU A 126 4.86 18.55 -0.67
C LEU A 126 5.68 19.74 -0.16
N LYS A 127 6.86 20.02 -0.73
CA LYS A 127 7.69 21.17 -0.32
C LYS A 127 7.38 22.44 -1.12
N THR A 128 6.82 22.32 -2.33
CA THR A 128 6.52 23.45 -3.22
C THR A 128 5.09 23.95 -3.11
N GLN A 129 4.23 23.28 -2.33
CA GLN A 129 2.83 23.68 -2.16
C GLN A 129 2.74 24.97 -1.34
N PRO A 130 1.91 25.96 -1.75
CA PRO A 130 1.78 27.24 -1.06
C PRO A 130 1.12 27.09 0.31
N THR A 131 0.30 26.06 0.50
CA THR A 131 -0.35 25.75 1.78
C THR A 131 -0.17 24.27 2.11
N LEU A 132 0.44 24.01 3.27
CA LEU A 132 0.65 22.65 3.77
C LEU A 132 -0.34 22.33 4.88
N PHE A 133 -0.98 21.16 4.78
CA PHE A 133 -1.80 20.65 5.86
C PHE A 133 -0.92 20.34 7.08
N ARG A 134 -1.40 20.57 8.32
CA ARG A 134 -0.64 20.32 9.57
C ARG A 134 0.06 18.95 9.61
N ARG A 135 -0.56 17.92 9.02
CA ARG A 135 0.03 16.58 8.92
C ARG A 135 1.28 16.55 8.04
N GLN A 136 1.23 17.19 6.88
CA GLN A 136 2.35 17.26 5.94
C GLN A 136 3.54 18.01 6.57
N VAL A 137 3.27 19.09 7.30
CA VAL A 137 4.29 19.81 8.08
C VAL A 137 4.98 18.87 9.07
N ARG A 138 4.22 18.11 9.87
CA ARG A 138 4.79 17.13 10.81
C ARG A 138 5.57 16.01 10.13
N TRP A 139 5.22 15.66 8.88
CA TRP A 139 5.94 14.65 8.11
C TRP A 139 7.26 15.19 7.59
N ILE A 140 7.27 16.40 7.05
CA ILE A 140 8.48 17.08 6.59
C ILE A 140 9.43 17.26 7.78
N ASP A 141 8.95 17.85 8.88
CA ASP A 141 9.75 18.05 10.09
C ASP A 141 10.38 16.75 10.58
N PHE A 142 9.61 15.65 10.65
CA PHE A 142 10.14 14.35 11.02
C PHE A 142 11.24 13.83 10.07
N LEU A 143 11.10 14.03 8.76
CA LEU A 143 12.09 13.57 7.79
C LEU A 143 13.35 14.42 7.80
N GLU A 144 13.20 15.75 7.73
CA GLU A 144 14.33 16.68 7.61
C GLU A 144 15.13 16.79 8.92
N THR A 145 14.47 16.69 10.08
CA THR A 145 15.14 16.81 11.38
C THR A 145 15.94 15.56 11.75
N HIS A 146 15.51 14.37 11.30
CA HIS A 146 16.12 13.11 11.74
C HIS A 146 16.93 12.36 10.68
N PHE A 147 16.80 12.68 9.39
CA PHE A 147 17.37 11.86 8.33
C PHE A 147 18.06 12.66 7.23
N HIS A 148 19.18 12.12 6.75
CA HIS A 148 19.86 12.60 5.55
C HIS A 148 19.47 11.72 4.37
N TYR A 149 18.64 12.24 3.46
CA TYR A 149 18.14 11.43 2.36
C TYR A 149 18.05 12.17 1.03
N ASP A 150 18.31 11.43 -0.05
CA ASP A 150 18.15 11.88 -1.43
C ASP A 150 17.00 11.13 -2.09
N MET A 151 16.17 11.83 -2.86
CA MET A 151 15.05 11.21 -3.57
C MET A 151 15.34 11.07 -5.07
N VAL A 152 15.28 9.83 -5.54
CA VAL A 152 15.48 9.48 -6.95
C VAL A 152 14.18 8.94 -7.53
N TYR A 153 13.76 9.54 -8.64
CA TYR A 153 12.60 9.06 -9.39
C TYR A 153 12.93 7.72 -10.04
N ASN A 154 12.11 6.70 -9.79
CA ASN A 154 12.23 5.39 -10.41
C ASN A 154 10.86 4.97 -10.99
N PRO A 155 10.71 4.88 -12.33
CA PRO A 155 9.44 4.54 -12.97
C PRO A 155 8.79 3.28 -12.37
N GLY A 156 7.46 3.28 -12.25
CA GLY A 156 6.71 2.20 -11.57
C GLY A 156 7.01 0.79 -12.09
N HIS A 157 7.27 0.61 -13.39
CA HIS A 157 7.62 -0.69 -13.96
C HIS A 157 9.00 -1.22 -13.51
N LYS A 158 9.91 -0.33 -13.10
CA LYS A 158 11.21 -0.69 -12.50
C LYS A 158 11.15 -0.68 -10.98
N ASN A 159 10.08 -0.16 -10.39
CA ASN A 159 9.92 -0.09 -8.96
C ASN A 159 9.49 -1.44 -8.41
N LYS A 160 10.47 -2.20 -7.92
CA LYS A 160 10.23 -3.49 -7.28
C LYS A 160 9.14 -3.38 -6.19
N ALA A 161 9.10 -2.29 -5.42
CA ALA A 161 8.13 -2.09 -4.34
C ALA A 161 6.65 -2.09 -4.78
N ASP A 162 6.35 -1.87 -6.08
CA ASP A 162 4.97 -1.90 -6.59
C ASP A 162 4.30 -3.26 -6.39
N ALA A 163 5.06 -4.35 -6.39
CA ALA A 163 4.53 -5.69 -6.16
C ALA A 163 3.98 -5.89 -4.73
N LEU A 164 4.45 -5.10 -3.76
CA LEU A 164 3.97 -5.14 -2.37
C LEU A 164 2.87 -4.11 -2.06
N SER A 165 2.75 -3.07 -2.88
CA SER A 165 1.83 -1.96 -2.66
C SER A 165 0.50 -2.11 -3.42
N ARG A 166 0.50 -2.76 -4.58
CA ARG A 166 -0.70 -2.94 -5.40
C ARG A 166 -1.39 -4.29 -5.11
N PRO A 167 -2.73 -4.33 -4.97
CA PRO A 167 -3.46 -5.58 -5.08
C PRO A 167 -3.25 -6.13 -6.49
N ALA A 168 -2.90 -7.41 -6.61
CA ALA A 168 -2.86 -8.07 -7.91
C ALA A 168 -4.26 -8.00 -8.54
N HIS A 169 -4.35 -7.40 -9.73
CA HIS A 169 -5.55 -7.46 -10.55
C HIS A 169 -5.86 -8.89 -10.99
#